data_AF-A0A8B2P2V5-F1
#
_entry.id   AF-A0A8B2P2V5-F1
#
_cell.length_a   1.000
_cell.length_b   1.000
_cell.length_c   1.000
_cell.angle_alpha   90.00
_cell.angle_beta   90.00
_cell.angle_gamma   90.00
#
_symmetry.space_group_name_H-M   'P 1'
#
loop_
_entity.id
_entity.type
_entity.pdbx_description
1 polymer ?
#
loop_
_entity_poly.entity_id
_entity_poly.type
_entity_poly.pdbx_seq_one_letter_code
_entity_poly.pdbx_strand_id
1 'polypeptide(L)'
;MPEFGYPTNTDYGRGWECDRGYREVDGACVAVRVPENAYLSDRSYGRGWMCERGYSETTDSCSAIVLPENAHLDHNGNRWTCDRGFERRGDACVLRD
;
A
#
# COMPACT_ATOMS: atom_id res chain seq x y z
N MET A 1 26.10 -10.55 4.97
CA MET A 1 25.09 -9.50 4.72
C MET A 1 25.11 -9.21 3.23
N PRO A 2 23.96 -9.30 2.54
CA PRO A 2 23.90 -9.00 1.11
C PRO A 2 24.20 -7.52 0.83
N GLU A 3 24.46 -7.18 -0.43
CA GLU A 3 24.45 -5.79 -0.90
C GLU A 3 23.07 -5.17 -0.62
N PHE A 4 23.03 -3.88 -0.25
CA PHE A 4 21.82 -3.15 0.18
C PHE A 4 21.11 -3.75 1.41
N GLY A 5 21.86 -4.41 2.28
CA GLY A 5 21.37 -4.86 3.58
C GLY A 5 22.13 -4.21 4.72
N TYR A 6 21.50 -4.15 5.89
CA TYR A 6 22.12 -3.71 7.14
C TYR A 6 21.90 -4.75 8.26
N PRO A 7 22.82 -4.84 9.25
CA PRO A 7 22.69 -5.80 10.32
C PRO A 7 21.62 -5.34 11.31
N THR A 8 20.82 -6.30 11.81
CA THR A 8 19.82 -6.06 12.85
C THR A 8 20.28 -6.67 14.18
N ASN A 9 19.94 -6.04 15.30
CA ASN A 9 20.28 -6.58 16.63
C ASN A 9 19.22 -7.58 17.15
N THR A 10 18.92 -8.63 16.37
CA THR A 10 17.97 -9.68 16.74
C THR A 10 18.64 -11.05 16.70
N ASP A 11 18.42 -11.82 17.77
CA ASP A 11 18.94 -13.18 17.96
C ASP A 11 18.16 -14.24 17.16
N TYR A 12 17.03 -13.85 16.55
CA TYR A 12 16.16 -14.72 15.77
C TYR A 12 15.98 -14.19 14.34
N GLY A 13 15.66 -15.08 13.40
CA GLY A 13 15.52 -14.73 11.97
C GLY A 13 16.87 -14.63 11.27
N ARG A 14 16.98 -13.71 10.30
CA ARG A 14 18.15 -13.62 9.39
C ARG A 14 19.30 -12.77 9.94
N GLY A 15 19.06 -11.96 10.97
CA GLY A 15 20.07 -11.05 11.53
C GLY A 15 20.41 -9.85 10.63
N TRP A 16 19.65 -9.63 9.56
CA TRP A 16 19.78 -8.48 8.67
C TRP A 16 18.43 -8.12 8.03
N GLU A 17 18.31 -6.87 7.61
CA GLU A 17 17.19 -6.31 6.85
C GLU A 17 17.71 -5.58 5.61
N CYS A 18 16.86 -5.41 4.60
CA CYS A 18 17.22 -4.64 3.41
C CYS A 18 17.11 -3.13 3.68
N ASP A 19 17.98 -2.36 3.07
CA ASP A 19 17.92 -0.90 3.02
C ASP A 19 16.56 -0.45 2.48
N ARG A 20 16.13 0.76 2.89
CA ARG A 20 14.90 1.35 2.37
C ARG A 20 14.93 1.39 0.84
N GLY A 21 13.86 0.91 0.22
CA GLY A 21 13.76 0.79 -1.24
C GLY A 21 14.23 -0.55 -1.80
N TYR A 22 14.65 -1.48 -0.94
CA TYR A 22 15.00 -2.85 -1.30
C TYR A 22 14.16 -3.84 -0.49
N ARG A 23 13.92 -5.01 -1.07
CA ARG A 23 13.20 -6.12 -0.41
C ARG A 23 13.96 -7.42 -0.59
N GLU A 24 13.77 -8.32 0.36
CA GLU A 24 14.41 -9.63 0.30
C GLU A 24 13.74 -10.53 -0.76
N VAL A 25 14.58 -11.12 -1.62
CA VAL A 25 14.23 -12.14 -2.60
C VAL A 25 15.37 -13.15 -2.62
N ASP A 26 15.08 -14.40 -2.23
CA ASP A 26 16.04 -15.50 -2.24
C ASP A 26 17.39 -15.17 -1.56
N GLY A 27 17.32 -14.46 -0.42
CA GLY A 27 18.51 -14.08 0.35
C GLY A 27 19.28 -12.87 -0.18
N ALA A 28 18.79 -12.19 -1.22
CA ALA A 28 19.35 -10.94 -1.74
C ALA A 28 18.39 -9.76 -1.55
N CYS A 29 18.93 -8.55 -1.42
CA CYS A 29 18.13 -7.34 -1.41
C CYS A 29 17.97 -6.81 -2.85
N VAL A 30 16.75 -6.91 -3.36
CA VAL A 30 16.38 -6.48 -4.72
C VAL A 30 15.61 -5.18 -4.64
N ALA A 31 15.94 -4.24 -5.52
CA ALA A 31 15.28 -2.94 -5.57
C ALA A 31 13.77 -3.07 -5.80
N VAL A 32 12.99 -2.33 -5.02
CA VAL A 32 11.54 -2.26 -5.16
C VAL A 32 11.20 -1.39 -6.36
N ARG A 33 10.53 -1.98 -7.37
CA ARG A 33 9.91 -1.21 -8.44
C ARG A 33 8.63 -0.55 -7.91
N VAL A 34 8.67 0.77 -7.78
CA VAL A 34 7.50 1.58 -7.41
C VAL A 34 6.74 1.94 -8.69
N PRO A 35 5.46 1.52 -8.85
CA PRO A 35 4.67 1.89 -10.01
C PRO A 35 4.23 3.37 -9.95
N GLU A 36 3.63 3.86 -11.04
CA GLU A 36 2.98 5.18 -11.04
C GLU A 36 1.87 5.24 -9.97
N ASN A 37 1.71 6.41 -9.34
CA ASN A 37 0.74 6.64 -8.26
C ASN A 37 0.99 5.79 -6.99
N ALA A 38 2.24 5.45 -6.72
CA ALA A 38 2.68 4.75 -5.52
C ALA A 38 3.92 5.40 -4.89
N TYR A 39 4.15 5.08 -3.62
CA TYR A 39 5.34 5.47 -2.87
C TYR A 39 5.98 4.28 -2.15
N LEU A 40 7.27 4.40 -1.83
CA LEU A 40 8.00 3.39 -1.05
C LEU A 40 7.38 3.23 0.34
N SER A 41 7.04 2.00 0.66
CA SER A 41 6.54 1.63 1.97
C SER A 41 7.69 1.37 2.93
N ASP A 42 7.55 1.85 4.17
CA ASP A 42 8.43 1.48 5.28
C ASP A 42 8.05 0.13 5.92
N ARG A 43 7.06 -0.57 5.38
CA ARG A 43 6.69 -1.89 5.89
C ARG A 43 7.71 -2.91 5.42
N SER A 44 8.21 -3.69 6.38
CA SER A 44 9.14 -4.81 6.16
C SER A 44 8.51 -6.02 5.47
N TYR A 45 7.21 -5.97 5.16
CA TYR A 45 6.44 -7.03 4.54
C TYR A 45 5.58 -6.49 3.38
N GLY A 46 5.15 -7.39 2.49
CA GLY A 46 4.38 -7.04 1.30
C GLY A 46 5.26 -6.62 0.13
N ARG A 47 4.75 -5.72 -0.73
CA ARG A 47 5.41 -5.36 -2.01
C ARG A 47 6.53 -4.32 -1.88
N GLY A 48 6.68 -3.70 -0.71
CA GLY A 48 7.62 -2.61 -0.48
C GLY A 48 7.14 -1.24 -0.98
N TRP A 49 5.90 -1.14 -1.46
CA TRP A 49 5.26 0.13 -1.86
C TRP A 49 3.78 0.13 -1.45
N MET A 50 3.19 1.33 -1.39
CA MET A 50 1.75 1.55 -1.20
C MET A 50 1.25 2.56 -2.22
N CYS A 51 -0.02 2.46 -2.61
CA CYS A 51 -0.64 3.46 -3.47
C CYS A 51 -0.78 4.81 -2.78
N GLU A 52 -0.59 5.87 -3.55
CA GLU A 52 -0.91 7.24 -3.16
C GLU A 52 -2.39 7.37 -2.80
N ARG A 53 -2.70 8.35 -1.96
CA ARG A 53 -4.10 8.66 -1.60
C ARG A 53 -4.90 8.95 -2.87
N GLY A 54 -6.07 8.32 -3.00
CA GLY A 54 -6.92 8.38 -4.19
C GLY A 54 -6.69 7.24 -5.17
N TYR A 55 -5.77 6.32 -4.87
CA TYR A 55 -5.50 5.15 -5.68
C TYR A 55 -5.62 3.86 -4.87
N SER A 56 -6.14 2.81 -5.49
CA SER A 56 -6.25 1.48 -4.91
C SER A 56 -5.26 0.51 -5.57
N GLU A 57 -4.79 -0.44 -4.76
CA GLU A 57 -3.84 -1.46 -5.20
C GLU A 57 -4.52 -2.46 -6.15
N THR A 58 -3.86 -2.72 -7.28
CA THR A 58 -4.16 -3.83 -8.19
C THR A 58 -2.95 -4.77 -8.27
N THR A 59 -2.96 -5.76 -9.16
CA THR A 59 -1.91 -6.80 -9.20
C THR A 59 -0.50 -6.23 -9.20
N ASP A 60 -0.17 -5.20 -10.00
CA ASP A 60 1.18 -4.61 -10.02
C ASP A 60 1.16 -3.08 -10.25
N SER A 61 0.04 -2.42 -9.93
CA SER A 61 -0.12 -0.98 -10.14
C SER A 61 -1.13 -0.38 -9.19
N CYS A 62 -1.22 0.96 -9.22
CA CYS A 62 -2.20 1.74 -8.48
C CYS A 62 -3.21 2.35 -9.45
N SER A 63 -4.49 1.99 -9.29
CA SER A 63 -5.58 2.49 -10.13
C SER A 63 -6.37 3.57 -9.40
N ALA A 64 -6.74 4.63 -10.11
CA ALA A 64 -7.49 5.74 -9.52
C ALA A 64 -8.83 5.26 -8.96
N ILE A 65 -9.18 5.73 -7.78
CA ILE A 65 -10.47 5.47 -7.15
C ILE A 65 -11.49 6.42 -7.76
N VAL A 66 -12.47 5.86 -8.45
CA VAL A 66 -13.65 6.59 -8.88
C VAL A 66 -14.59 6.72 -7.69
N LEU A 67 -14.82 7.96 -7.25
CA LEU A 67 -15.78 8.25 -6.19
C LEU A 67 -17.19 8.35 -6.78
N PRO A 68 -18.17 7.56 -6.30
CA PRO A 68 -19.56 7.83 -6.61
C PRO A 68 -20.02 9.13 -5.94
N GLU A 69 -21.18 9.62 -6.35
CA GLU A 69 -21.84 10.73 -5.68
C GLU A 69 -22.07 10.40 -4.20
N ASN A 70 -21.91 11.39 -3.32
CA ASN A 70 -22.08 11.25 -1.87
C ASN A 70 -21.09 10.27 -1.21
N ALA A 71 -19.85 10.24 -1.71
CA ALA A 71 -18.75 9.47 -1.13
C ALA A 71 -17.48 10.30 -0.98
N HIS A 72 -16.65 9.89 -0.02
CA HIS A 72 -15.31 10.41 0.18
C HIS A 72 -14.29 9.28 0.38
N LEU A 73 -13.02 9.58 0.12
CA LEU A 73 -11.93 8.67 0.46
C LEU A 73 -11.90 8.41 1.97
N ASP A 74 -11.70 7.16 2.36
CA ASP A 74 -11.57 6.80 3.76
C ASP A 74 -10.30 7.39 4.41
N HIS A 75 -10.11 7.11 5.69
CA HIS A 75 -8.94 7.61 6.42
C HIS A 75 -7.62 7.17 5.77
N ASN A 76 -7.53 5.92 5.32
CA ASN A 76 -6.35 5.37 4.66
C ASN A 76 -6.14 5.97 3.26
N GLY A 77 -7.21 6.41 2.61
CA GLY A 77 -7.14 7.08 1.31
C GLY A 77 -7.11 6.16 0.11
N ASN A 78 -7.07 4.84 0.33
CA ASN A 78 -6.94 3.83 -0.72
C ASN A 78 -8.24 3.03 -0.90
N ARG A 79 -9.33 3.51 -0.27
CA ARG A 79 -10.72 3.09 -0.47
C ARG A 79 -11.63 4.31 -0.27
N TRP A 80 -12.92 4.13 -0.50
CA TRP A 80 -13.95 5.14 -0.25
C TRP A 80 -15.05 4.62 0.67
N THR A 81 -15.75 5.56 1.29
CA THR A 81 -16.95 5.32 2.10
C THR A 81 -18.01 6.36 1.76
N CYS A 82 -19.27 6.04 2.02
CA CYS A 82 -20.35 7.00 1.85
C CYS A 82 -20.26 8.14 2.87
N ASP A 83 -20.71 9.31 2.45
CA ASP A 83 -20.91 10.47 3.30
C ASP A 83 -21.94 10.17 4.39
N ARG A 84 -21.92 10.98 5.44
CA ARG A 84 -22.85 10.83 6.56
C ARG A 84 -24.30 10.99 6.04
N GLY A 85 -25.15 10.02 6.38
CA GLY A 85 -26.54 9.98 5.92
C GLY A 85 -26.76 9.10 4.68
N PHE A 86 -25.69 8.61 4.06
CA PHE A 86 -25.77 7.68 2.93
C PHE A 86 -25.29 6.27 3.32
N GLU A 87 -25.77 5.26 2.60
CA GLU A 87 -25.36 3.87 2.73
C GLU A 87 -24.90 3.28 1.40
N ARG A 88 -23.97 2.31 1.46
CA ARG A 88 -23.40 1.69 0.26
C ARG A 88 -24.36 0.66 -0.32
N ARG A 89 -24.75 0.84 -1.58
CA ARG A 89 -25.47 -0.16 -2.39
C ARG A 89 -24.71 -0.39 -3.70
N GLY A 90 -23.97 -1.49 -3.75
CA GLY A 90 -23.03 -1.75 -4.85
C GLY A 90 -21.96 -0.66 -4.91
N ASP A 91 -21.82 -0.05 -6.09
CA ASP A 91 -20.85 1.01 -6.38
C ASP A 91 -21.42 2.42 -6.18
N ALA A 92 -22.54 2.55 -5.47
CA ALA A 92 -23.21 3.82 -5.20
C ALA A 92 -23.46 4.06 -3.71
N CYS A 93 -23.60 5.34 -3.36
CA CYS A 93 -24.09 5.79 -2.07
C CYS A 93 -25.51 6.32 -2.22
N VAL A 94 -26.46 5.71 -1.52
CA VAL A 94 -27.87 6.09 -1.53
C VAL A 94 -28.27 6.65 -0.18
N LEU A 95 -29.20 7.63 -0.16
CA LEU A 95 -29.70 8.20 1.08
C LEU A 95 -30.29 7.09 1.96
N ARG A 96 -30.00 7.14 3.25
CA ARG A 96 -30.58 6.23 4.24
C ARG A 96 -32.02 6.64 4.53
N ASP A 97 -32.93 5.67 4.51
CA ASP A 97 -34.33 5.83 4.94
C ASP A 97 -34.44 6.04 6.46
#